data_AF-G5Q956-F1
#
_entry.id   AF-G5Q956-F1
#
_cell.length_a   1.000
_cell.length_b   1.000
_cell.length_c   1.000
_cell.angle_alpha   90.00
_cell.angle_beta   90.00
_cell.angle_gamma   90.00
#
_symmetry.space_group_name_H-M   'P 1'
#
loop_
_entity.id
_entity.type
_entity.pdbx_description
1 polymer ?
#
loop_
_entity_poly.entity_id
_entity_poly.type
_entity_poly.pdbx_seq_one_letter_code
_entity_poly.pdbx_strand_id
1 'polypeptide(L)'
;GAPVIGLTWVMDSPLVAHCDYVETYTFGDGKDIAGEKTMKGLLSAVELLQQTEGYAHYDDFQDGVSKINRIVWRACEQVAERAQAFAQEYKDDKVIYTVASGAGYGAAYLQSICIFMEMQWIHSACIHSGEFFHGPFEITDANTPFFFQFSEGNTRAVDERALNFLKKYGRRIEVVDAKELGLSTIKTTVIDYFNHSLFNNVYPVYNRALAEARQHPLTTRRYMWKVEY
;
A
#
# COMPACT_ATOMS: atom_id res chain seq x y z
N GLY A 1 24.46 8.07 22.79
CA GLY A 1 24.05 7.30 21.61
C GLY A 1 22.55 7.40 21.49
N ALA A 2 22.02 7.56 20.30
CA ALA A 2 20.57 7.45 20.09
C ALA A 2 20.17 5.98 20.23
N PRO A 3 19.08 5.64 20.95
CA PRO A 3 18.53 4.28 20.96
C PRO A 3 18.08 3.84 19.57
N VAL A 4 18.36 2.59 19.20
CA VAL A 4 18.03 2.01 17.89
C VAL A 4 17.11 0.81 18.04
N ILE A 5 15.91 0.90 17.45
CA ILE A 5 14.98 -0.23 17.30
C ILE A 5 15.05 -0.73 15.85
N GLY A 6 15.49 -1.97 15.66
CA GLY A 6 15.54 -2.64 14.35
C GLY A 6 14.32 -3.51 14.10
N LEU A 7 13.69 -3.38 12.94
CA LEU A 7 12.62 -4.28 12.49
C LEU A 7 13.18 -5.26 11.47
N THR A 8 13.15 -6.56 11.77
CA THR A 8 13.67 -7.60 10.85
C THR A 8 12.87 -8.89 10.86
N TRP A 9 12.81 -9.55 9.71
CA TRP A 9 12.34 -10.94 9.58
C TRP A 9 13.44 -11.95 9.93
N VAL A 10 14.71 -11.55 9.76
CA VAL A 10 15.88 -12.44 9.79
C VAL A 10 16.73 -12.06 11.00
N MET A 11 16.64 -12.85 12.07
CA MET A 11 17.25 -12.54 13.37
C MET A 11 18.77 -12.73 13.43
N ASP A 12 19.35 -13.43 12.46
CA ASP A 12 20.79 -13.59 12.26
C ASP A 12 21.36 -12.56 11.26
N SER A 13 20.58 -11.54 10.88
CA SER A 13 21.04 -10.49 9.97
C SER A 13 22.05 -9.53 10.62
N PRO A 14 22.97 -8.93 9.82
CA PRO A 14 23.92 -7.94 10.33
C PRO A 14 23.26 -6.73 11.02
N LEU A 15 22.02 -6.41 10.67
CA LEU A 15 21.23 -5.34 11.31
C LEU A 15 21.14 -5.54 12.82
N VAL A 16 20.91 -6.78 13.27
CA VAL A 16 20.69 -7.10 14.69
C VAL A 16 21.87 -6.73 15.57
N ALA A 17 23.10 -6.86 15.06
CA ALA A 17 24.32 -6.50 15.78
C ALA A 17 24.45 -4.99 16.06
N HIS A 18 23.63 -4.15 15.42
CA HIS A 18 23.67 -2.69 15.51
C HIS A 18 22.40 -2.09 16.15
N CYS A 19 21.52 -2.91 16.72
CA CYS A 19 20.30 -2.47 17.35
C CYS A 19 20.34 -2.68 18.87
N ASP A 20 19.83 -1.70 19.62
CA ASP A 20 19.63 -1.85 21.07
C ASP A 20 18.40 -2.73 21.36
N TYR A 21 17.39 -2.65 20.49
CA TYR A 21 16.17 -3.44 20.54
C TYR A 21 15.84 -3.98 19.15
N VAL A 22 15.30 -5.20 19.08
CA VAL A 22 14.90 -5.81 17.81
C VAL A 22 13.46 -6.31 17.91
N GLU A 23 12.64 -5.90 16.94
CA GLU A 23 11.25 -6.31 16.79
C GLU A 23 11.11 -7.17 15.54
N THR A 24 10.53 -8.36 15.69
CA THR A 24 10.18 -9.21 14.54
C THR A 24 8.78 -8.89 14.04
N TYR A 25 8.52 -9.24 12.79
CA TYR A 25 7.20 -9.07 12.16
C TYR A 25 6.77 -10.33 11.44
N THR A 26 5.49 -10.47 11.14
CA THR A 26 4.98 -11.55 10.31
C THR A 26 5.13 -11.22 8.83
N PHE A 27 5.37 -12.25 8.02
CA PHE A 27 5.58 -12.10 6.58
C PHE A 27 5.13 -13.36 5.83
N GLY A 28 4.78 -13.21 4.55
CA GLY A 28 4.38 -14.31 3.69
C GLY A 28 2.87 -14.56 3.62
N ASP A 29 2.51 -15.71 3.04
CA ASP A 29 1.12 -16.12 2.84
C ASP A 29 0.44 -16.46 4.17
N GLY A 30 -0.79 -16.00 4.35
CA GLY A 30 -1.55 -16.24 5.58
C GLY A 30 -0.98 -15.55 6.83
N LYS A 31 -0.06 -14.58 6.66
CA LYS A 31 0.50 -13.80 7.77
C LYS A 31 -0.59 -13.09 8.59
N ASP A 32 -0.31 -12.87 9.86
CA ASP A 32 -1.07 -11.93 10.69
C ASP A 32 -0.79 -10.51 10.22
N ILE A 33 -1.78 -9.84 9.64
CA ILE A 33 -1.66 -8.48 9.12
C ILE A 33 -1.40 -7.47 10.24
N ALA A 34 -1.97 -7.68 11.43
CA ALA A 34 -1.73 -6.81 12.58
C ALA A 34 -0.26 -6.86 13.05
N GLY A 35 0.43 -7.96 12.79
CA GLY A 35 1.85 -8.17 13.12
C GLY A 35 2.83 -7.90 11.98
N GLU A 36 2.37 -7.39 10.83
CA GLU A 36 3.25 -7.20 9.67
C GLU A 36 4.21 -6.01 9.84
N LYS A 37 5.25 -5.94 8.99
CA LYS A 37 6.33 -4.96 9.09
C LYS A 37 5.85 -3.50 9.26
N THR A 38 4.89 -3.04 8.44
CA THR A 38 4.41 -1.66 8.50
C THR A 38 3.55 -1.41 9.74
N MET A 39 2.76 -2.39 10.16
CA MET A 39 1.99 -2.31 11.40
C MET A 39 2.89 -2.32 12.63
N LYS A 40 3.97 -3.10 12.65
CA LYS A 40 4.98 -3.05 13.73
C LYS A 40 5.63 -1.67 13.85
N GLY A 41 6.00 -1.05 12.73
CA GLY A 41 6.53 0.31 12.73
C GLY A 41 5.53 1.34 13.29
N LEU A 42 4.26 1.23 12.89
CA LEU A 42 3.19 2.08 13.40
C LEU A 42 2.90 1.84 14.88
N LEU A 43 2.87 0.58 15.33
CA LEU A 43 2.71 0.20 16.73
C LEU A 43 3.83 0.79 17.59
N SER A 44 5.09 0.70 17.15
CA SER A 44 6.21 1.33 17.87
C SER A 44 6.02 2.84 18.02
N ALA A 45 5.52 3.53 16.99
CA ALA A 45 5.24 4.96 17.06
C ALA A 45 4.08 5.29 18.02
N VAL A 46 3.00 4.50 18.01
CA VAL A 46 1.85 4.68 18.89
C VAL A 46 2.21 4.38 20.35
N GLU A 47 2.98 3.32 20.60
CA GLU A 47 3.49 3.00 21.94
C GLU A 47 4.40 4.09 22.49
N LEU A 48 5.31 4.61 21.66
CA LEU A 48 6.17 5.73 22.06
C LEU A 48 5.32 6.95 22.44
N LEU A 49 4.36 7.33 21.60
CA LEU A 49 3.45 8.46 21.88
C LEU A 49 2.66 8.25 23.17
N GLN A 50 2.09 7.05 23.35
CA GLN A 50 1.30 6.70 24.53
C GLN A 50 2.11 6.78 25.82
N GLN A 51 3.36 6.31 25.80
CA GLN A 51 4.19 6.24 27.01
C GLN A 51 4.88 7.57 27.36
N THR A 52 5.00 8.48 26.39
CA THR A 52 5.71 9.76 26.59
C THR A 52 4.76 10.95 26.75
N GLU A 53 3.70 11.01 25.96
CA GLU A 53 2.77 12.16 25.91
C GLU A 53 1.33 11.75 26.26
N GLY A 54 1.02 10.46 26.16
CA GLY A 54 -0.34 9.95 26.21
C GLY A 54 -1.07 10.17 24.89
N TYR A 55 -1.80 9.15 24.43
CA TYR A 55 -2.57 9.23 23.20
C TYR A 55 -4.06 9.03 23.48
N ALA A 56 -4.84 10.10 23.31
CA ALA A 56 -6.27 10.12 23.63
C ALA A 56 -7.10 9.06 22.87
N HIS A 57 -6.60 8.55 21.74
CA HIS A 57 -7.28 7.56 20.91
C HIS A 57 -6.53 6.21 20.90
N TYR A 58 -5.75 5.91 21.94
CA TYR A 58 -5.01 4.65 22.05
C TYR A 58 -5.94 3.42 21.98
N ASP A 59 -7.04 3.42 22.75
CA ASP A 59 -7.99 2.30 22.74
C ASP A 59 -8.69 2.14 21.38
N ASP A 60 -9.02 3.25 20.72
CA ASP A 60 -9.58 3.23 19.36
C ASP A 60 -8.58 2.64 18.36
N PHE A 61 -7.30 2.97 18.51
CA PHE A 61 -6.23 2.42 17.69
C PHE A 61 -6.09 0.91 17.91
N GLN A 62 -6.03 0.44 19.16
CA GLN A 62 -5.93 -0.98 19.48
C GLN A 62 -7.16 -1.78 18.99
N ASP A 63 -8.36 -1.19 19.06
CA ASP A 63 -9.56 -1.76 18.45
C ASP A 63 -9.42 -1.89 16.93
N GLY A 64 -8.85 -0.88 16.25
CA GLY A 64 -8.52 -0.94 14.83
C GLY A 64 -7.54 -2.08 14.49
N VAL A 65 -6.47 -2.23 15.27
CA VAL A 65 -5.48 -3.32 15.15
C VAL A 65 -6.17 -4.68 15.26
N SER A 66 -7.11 -4.84 16.20
CA SER A 66 -7.84 -6.11 16.38
C SER A 66 -8.73 -6.48 15.19
N LYS A 67 -9.14 -5.51 14.38
CA LYS A 67 -10.07 -5.69 13.25
C LYS A 67 -9.37 -5.88 11.91
N ILE A 68 -8.16 -5.37 11.73
CA ILE A 68 -7.52 -5.21 10.41
C ILE A 68 -7.40 -6.54 9.64
N ASN A 69 -7.09 -7.64 10.35
CA ASN A 69 -7.01 -8.99 9.76
C ASN A 69 -8.28 -9.38 9.00
N ARG A 70 -9.44 -9.25 9.67
CA ARG A 70 -10.73 -9.63 9.10
C ARG A 70 -11.16 -8.68 7.97
N ILE A 71 -10.86 -7.39 8.10
CA ILE A 71 -11.16 -6.39 7.07
C ILE A 71 -10.42 -6.76 5.78
N VAL A 72 -9.11 -6.96 5.87
CA VAL A 72 -8.27 -7.29 4.72
C VAL A 72 -8.64 -8.62 4.09
N TRP A 73 -8.91 -9.67 4.88
CA TRP A 73 -9.30 -10.95 4.31
C TRP A 73 -10.56 -10.82 3.44
N ARG A 74 -11.58 -10.13 3.93
CA ARG A 74 -12.81 -9.85 3.15
C ARG A 74 -12.55 -8.98 1.93
N ALA A 75 -11.70 -7.97 2.08
CA ALA A 75 -11.31 -7.10 0.97
C ALA A 75 -10.62 -7.90 -0.15
N CYS A 76 -9.73 -8.84 0.19
CA CYS A 76 -9.06 -9.73 -0.75
C CYS A 76 -10.06 -10.61 -1.52
N GLU A 77 -11.06 -11.17 -0.84
CA GLU A 77 -12.14 -11.93 -1.50
C GLU A 77 -12.94 -11.02 -2.44
N GLN A 78 -13.29 -9.82 -2.00
CA GLN A 78 -14.06 -8.84 -2.77
C GLN A 78 -13.35 -8.34 -4.03
N VAL A 79 -12.01 -8.24 -4.04
CA VAL A 79 -11.26 -7.79 -5.22
C VAL A 79 -10.90 -8.90 -6.20
N ALA A 80 -11.11 -10.19 -5.87
CA ALA A 80 -10.56 -11.31 -6.63
C ALA A 80 -10.91 -11.25 -8.14
N GLU A 81 -12.17 -11.02 -8.48
CA GLU A 81 -12.60 -10.91 -9.89
C GLU A 81 -12.10 -9.62 -10.56
N ARG A 82 -12.12 -8.49 -9.83
CA ARG A 82 -11.59 -7.21 -10.33
C ARG A 82 -10.11 -7.27 -10.65
N ALA A 83 -9.34 -7.94 -9.79
CA ALA A 83 -7.92 -8.17 -10.00
C ALA A 83 -7.64 -8.95 -11.29
N GLN A 84 -8.48 -9.94 -11.62
CA GLN A 84 -8.38 -10.68 -12.88
C GLN A 84 -8.74 -9.82 -14.08
N ALA A 85 -9.80 -9.00 -13.99
CA ALA A 85 -10.17 -8.07 -15.05
C ALA A 85 -9.05 -7.04 -15.31
N PHE A 86 -8.52 -6.42 -14.24
CA PHE A 86 -7.35 -5.55 -14.29
C PHE A 86 -6.16 -6.25 -14.94
N ALA A 87 -5.84 -7.47 -14.52
CA ALA A 87 -4.71 -8.20 -15.09
C ALA A 87 -4.84 -8.41 -16.60
N GLN A 88 -6.02 -8.80 -17.09
CA GLN A 88 -6.22 -9.03 -18.52
C GLN A 88 -6.19 -7.75 -19.34
N GLU A 89 -6.75 -6.66 -18.81
CA GLU A 89 -6.78 -5.38 -19.51
C GLU A 89 -5.40 -4.68 -19.50
N TYR A 90 -4.61 -4.80 -18.44
CA TYR A 90 -3.39 -4.01 -18.23
C TYR A 90 -2.09 -4.78 -18.51
N LYS A 91 -2.15 -6.08 -18.86
CA LYS A 91 -0.95 -6.93 -19.04
C LYS A 91 0.06 -6.40 -20.07
N ASP A 92 -0.40 -5.73 -21.11
CA ASP A 92 0.47 -5.28 -22.21
C ASP A 92 1.00 -3.85 -22.02
N ASP A 93 0.53 -3.15 -20.96
CA ASP A 93 0.96 -1.78 -20.68
C ASP A 93 2.44 -1.68 -20.33
N LYS A 94 3.06 -0.60 -20.81
CA LYS A 94 4.46 -0.27 -20.53
C LYS A 94 4.62 0.76 -19.43
N VAL A 95 3.57 1.50 -19.12
CA VAL A 95 3.50 2.48 -18.03
C VAL A 95 2.21 2.27 -17.27
N ILE A 96 2.24 2.32 -15.94
CA ILE A 96 1.06 2.40 -15.07
C ILE A 96 1.38 3.38 -13.95
N TYR A 97 0.61 4.45 -13.83
CA TYR A 97 0.77 5.43 -12.74
C TYR A 97 -0.03 4.98 -11.51
N THR A 98 0.53 5.17 -10.32
CA THR A 98 -0.24 5.05 -9.07
C THR A 98 -0.62 6.44 -8.58
N VAL A 99 -1.81 6.60 -8.01
CA VAL A 99 -2.28 7.88 -7.47
C VAL A 99 -2.88 7.68 -6.08
N ALA A 100 -2.44 8.46 -5.09
CA ALA A 100 -2.87 8.36 -3.70
C ALA A 100 -2.55 9.63 -2.90
N SER A 101 -3.07 9.75 -1.68
CA SER A 101 -2.70 10.82 -0.74
C SER A 101 -2.59 10.36 0.71
N GLY A 102 -2.15 11.27 1.58
CA GLY A 102 -2.21 11.11 3.03
C GLY A 102 -1.42 9.90 3.56
N ALA A 103 -1.92 9.32 4.66
CA ALA A 103 -1.30 8.17 5.32
C ALA A 103 -1.26 6.90 4.43
N GLY A 104 -2.07 6.86 3.38
CA GLY A 104 -2.07 5.77 2.41
C GLY A 104 -1.00 5.92 1.31
N TYR A 105 -0.39 7.10 1.12
CA TYR A 105 0.51 7.35 -0.02
C TYR A 105 1.67 6.36 -0.15
N GLY A 106 2.22 5.93 0.99
CA GLY A 106 3.31 4.96 1.02
C GLY A 106 2.97 3.61 0.37
N ALA A 107 1.71 3.17 0.43
CA ALA A 107 1.28 1.92 -0.21
C ALA A 107 1.26 2.04 -1.74
N ALA A 108 0.73 3.13 -2.28
CA ALA A 108 0.78 3.43 -3.72
C ALA A 108 2.22 3.63 -4.23
N TYR A 109 3.09 4.22 -3.41
CA TYR A 109 4.51 4.36 -3.73
C TYR A 109 5.20 2.99 -3.78
N LEU A 110 4.94 2.12 -2.81
CA LEU A 110 5.44 0.73 -2.80
C LEU A 110 4.94 -0.03 -4.04
N GLN A 111 3.66 0.11 -4.39
CA GLN A 111 3.11 -0.51 -5.60
C GLN A 111 3.85 -0.05 -6.86
N SER A 112 4.17 1.25 -6.95
CA SER A 112 4.94 1.81 -8.08
C SER A 112 6.35 1.22 -8.16
N ILE A 113 7.16 1.36 -7.11
CA ILE A 113 8.59 1.04 -7.18
C ILE A 113 8.90 -0.45 -7.00
N CYS A 114 8.20 -1.14 -6.10
CA CYS A 114 8.50 -2.53 -5.77
C CYS A 114 7.75 -3.47 -6.71
N ILE A 115 6.51 -3.15 -7.08
CA ILE A 115 5.71 -4.09 -7.89
C ILE A 115 5.84 -3.77 -9.36
N PHE A 116 5.39 -2.60 -9.80
CA PHE A 116 5.41 -2.26 -11.22
C PHE A 116 6.84 -2.16 -11.76
N MET A 117 7.71 -1.39 -11.11
CA MET A 117 9.08 -1.21 -11.60
C MET A 117 9.97 -2.44 -11.33
N GLU A 118 10.12 -2.87 -10.08
CA GLU A 118 11.07 -3.94 -9.72
C GLU A 118 10.59 -5.35 -10.16
N MET A 119 9.34 -5.73 -9.83
CA MET A 119 8.84 -7.10 -10.02
C MET A 119 8.19 -7.36 -11.36
N GLN A 120 7.78 -6.31 -12.08
CA GLN A 120 7.03 -6.43 -13.35
C GLN A 120 7.71 -5.69 -14.51
N TRP A 121 8.73 -4.87 -14.25
CA TRP A 121 9.43 -4.08 -15.26
C TRP A 121 8.48 -3.22 -16.12
N ILE A 122 7.48 -2.63 -15.47
CA ILE A 122 6.56 -1.62 -15.99
C ILE A 122 7.04 -0.25 -15.50
N HIS A 123 7.09 0.74 -16.38
CA HIS A 123 7.37 2.12 -15.96
C HIS A 123 6.27 2.61 -15.02
N SER A 124 6.64 3.33 -13.97
CA SER A 124 5.65 3.86 -13.03
C SER A 124 6.16 5.13 -12.39
N ALA A 125 5.23 5.94 -11.92
CA ALA A 125 5.47 7.00 -10.96
C ALA A 125 4.28 7.02 -10.00
N CYS A 126 4.56 7.23 -8.72
CA CYS A 126 3.54 7.48 -7.72
C CYS A 126 3.26 8.98 -7.66
N ILE A 127 2.03 9.37 -7.96
CA ILE A 127 1.61 10.76 -8.01
C ILE A 127 0.74 11.05 -6.79
N HIS A 128 1.12 12.04 -6.00
CA HIS A 128 0.29 12.46 -4.89
C HIS A 128 -1.00 13.11 -5.42
N SER A 129 -2.19 12.71 -4.96
CA SER A 129 -3.48 13.19 -5.48
C SER A 129 -3.63 14.72 -5.43
N GLY A 130 -3.00 15.37 -4.44
CA GLY A 130 -2.94 16.83 -4.35
C GLY A 130 -2.04 17.44 -5.43
N GLU A 131 -0.87 16.85 -5.66
CA GLU A 131 0.12 17.32 -6.64
C GLU A 131 -0.31 17.02 -8.08
N PHE A 132 -1.22 16.07 -8.28
CA PHE A 132 -1.75 15.69 -9.57
C PHE A 132 -2.18 16.91 -10.41
N PHE A 133 -2.81 17.90 -9.78
CA PHE A 133 -3.31 19.12 -10.44
C PHE A 133 -2.25 20.20 -10.70
N HIS A 134 -0.99 19.94 -10.40
CA HIS A 134 0.11 20.89 -10.51
C HIS A 134 1.14 20.47 -11.57
N GLY A 135 0.68 19.78 -12.62
CA GLY A 135 1.49 19.33 -13.74
C GLY A 135 1.14 17.91 -14.20
N PRO A 136 1.17 16.89 -13.31
CA PRO A 136 1.02 15.50 -13.70
C PRO A 136 -0.27 15.17 -14.47
N PHE A 137 -1.40 15.79 -14.14
CA PHE A 137 -2.69 15.56 -14.80
C PHE A 137 -2.72 15.86 -16.31
N GLU A 138 -1.77 16.62 -16.86
CA GLU A 138 -1.65 16.87 -18.31
C GLU A 138 -1.30 15.59 -19.09
N ILE A 139 -0.76 14.55 -18.43
CA ILE A 139 -0.52 13.25 -19.09
C ILE A 139 -1.81 12.46 -19.31
N THR A 140 -2.92 12.86 -18.69
CA THR A 140 -4.17 12.10 -18.75
C THR A 140 -4.81 12.18 -20.12
N ASP A 141 -4.95 11.01 -20.76
CA ASP A 141 -5.81 10.80 -21.91
C ASP A 141 -6.67 9.53 -21.75
N ALA A 142 -7.38 9.13 -22.81
CA ALA A 142 -8.23 7.95 -22.79
C ALA A 142 -7.46 6.62 -22.63
N ASN A 143 -6.16 6.58 -22.95
CA ASN A 143 -5.37 5.35 -22.96
C ASN A 143 -4.44 5.22 -21.76
N THR A 144 -4.17 6.32 -21.06
CA THR A 144 -3.23 6.39 -19.93
C THR A 144 -3.80 5.63 -18.73
N PRO A 145 -3.13 4.56 -18.26
CA PRO A 145 -3.61 3.73 -17.16
C PRO A 145 -3.23 4.32 -15.80
N PHE A 146 -4.23 4.40 -14.91
CA PHE A 146 -4.08 4.83 -13.52
C PHE A 146 -4.56 3.75 -12.55
N PHE A 147 -3.67 3.31 -11.66
CA PHE A 147 -4.01 2.49 -10.50
C PHE A 147 -4.26 3.41 -9.30
N PHE A 148 -5.52 3.66 -9.00
CA PHE A 148 -5.98 4.72 -8.13
C PHE A 148 -6.33 4.19 -6.74
N GLN A 149 -5.61 4.66 -5.72
CA GLN A 149 -5.89 4.38 -4.32
C GLN A 149 -6.83 5.44 -3.76
N PHE A 150 -8.03 5.04 -3.36
CA PHE A 150 -9.00 5.96 -2.77
C PHE A 150 -9.09 5.76 -1.26
N SER A 151 -8.37 6.60 -0.52
CA SER A 151 -8.21 6.46 0.93
C SER A 151 -9.49 6.86 1.68
N GLU A 152 -9.67 6.34 2.90
CA GLU A 152 -10.70 6.80 3.83
C GLU A 152 -10.08 7.74 4.88
N GLY A 153 -10.88 8.68 5.41
CA GLY A 153 -10.42 9.65 6.41
C GLY A 153 -10.13 11.03 5.81
N ASN A 154 -9.20 11.75 6.44
CA ASN A 154 -9.02 13.19 6.29
C ASN A 154 -8.57 13.63 4.90
N THR A 155 -7.84 12.80 4.15
CA THR A 155 -7.37 13.14 2.80
C THR A 155 -8.28 12.66 1.69
N ARG A 156 -9.40 11.99 2.01
CA ARG A 156 -10.33 11.44 1.01
C ARG A 156 -10.84 12.48 0.02
N ALA A 157 -11.11 13.71 0.45
CA ALA A 157 -11.56 14.78 -0.45
C ALA A 157 -10.52 15.15 -1.53
N VAL A 158 -9.22 14.98 -1.23
CA VAL A 158 -8.14 15.20 -2.19
C VAL A 158 -8.13 14.10 -3.24
N ASP A 159 -8.26 12.85 -2.81
CA ASP A 159 -8.39 11.70 -3.71
C ASP A 159 -9.66 11.83 -4.58
N GLU A 160 -10.79 12.22 -3.99
CA GLU A 160 -12.06 12.39 -4.71
C GLU A 160 -11.94 13.42 -5.83
N ARG A 161 -11.26 14.55 -5.58
CA ARG A 161 -10.99 15.56 -6.61
C ARG A 161 -10.22 14.96 -7.79
N ALA A 162 -9.13 14.23 -7.52
CA ALA A 162 -8.31 13.59 -8.54
C ALA A 162 -9.10 12.54 -9.33
N LEU A 163 -9.85 11.69 -8.63
CA LEU A 163 -10.67 10.65 -9.26
C LEU A 163 -11.78 11.24 -10.14
N ASN A 164 -12.42 12.33 -9.71
CA ASN A 164 -13.45 13.00 -10.51
C ASN A 164 -12.87 13.57 -11.81
N PHE A 165 -11.66 14.12 -11.79
CA PHE A 165 -10.96 14.56 -13.00
C PHE A 165 -10.66 13.36 -13.91
N LEU A 166 -10.07 12.29 -13.36
CA LEU A 166 -9.75 11.09 -14.12
C LEU A 166 -10.99 10.45 -14.75
N LYS A 167 -12.11 10.34 -14.03
CA LYS A 167 -13.38 9.83 -14.59
C LYS A 167 -13.90 10.68 -15.76
N LYS A 168 -13.63 12.00 -15.75
CA LYS A 168 -14.07 12.90 -16.81
C LYS A 168 -13.20 12.76 -18.06
N TYR A 169 -11.88 12.77 -17.91
CA TYR A 169 -10.93 12.89 -19.03
C TYR A 169 -10.14 11.63 -19.36
N GLY A 170 -9.92 10.75 -18.38
CA GLY A 170 -9.35 9.42 -18.56
C GLY A 170 -10.42 8.35 -18.79
N ARG A 171 -9.98 7.14 -19.15
CA ARG A 171 -10.87 5.97 -19.31
C ARG A 171 -10.36 4.69 -18.64
N ARG A 172 -9.06 4.58 -18.41
CA ARG A 172 -8.41 3.38 -17.85
C ARG A 172 -7.98 3.64 -16.42
N ILE A 173 -8.90 3.40 -15.49
CA ILE A 173 -8.71 3.68 -14.07
C ILE A 173 -9.15 2.47 -13.26
N GLU A 174 -8.21 1.80 -12.61
CA GLU A 174 -8.51 0.79 -11.59
C GLU A 174 -8.60 1.48 -10.24
N VAL A 175 -9.79 1.52 -9.64
CA VAL A 175 -10.01 2.18 -8.34
C VAL A 175 -10.06 1.14 -7.24
N VAL A 176 -9.16 1.27 -6.26
CA VAL A 176 -9.18 0.48 -5.03
C VAL A 176 -9.61 1.40 -3.89
N ASP A 177 -10.87 1.28 -3.44
CA ASP A 177 -11.47 2.17 -2.44
C ASP A 177 -11.50 1.55 -1.04
N ALA A 178 -10.78 2.16 -0.09
CA ALA A 178 -10.74 1.70 1.30
C ALA A 178 -12.13 1.64 1.95
N LYS A 179 -13.02 2.57 1.61
CA LYS A 179 -14.39 2.61 2.12
C LYS A 179 -15.19 1.39 1.67
N GLU A 180 -15.14 1.12 0.37
CA GLU A 180 -15.80 -0.01 -0.27
C GLU A 180 -15.29 -1.35 0.29
N LEU A 181 -14.00 -1.41 0.63
CA LEU A 181 -13.31 -2.57 1.17
C LEU A 181 -13.45 -2.73 2.69
N GLY A 182 -14.30 -1.93 3.34
CA GLY A 182 -14.71 -2.14 4.73
C GLY A 182 -13.85 -1.45 5.78
N LEU A 183 -12.93 -0.56 5.40
CA LEU A 183 -12.09 0.17 6.36
C LEU A 183 -12.92 1.06 7.30
N SER A 184 -14.10 1.52 6.85
CA SER A 184 -15.04 2.33 7.66
C SER A 184 -15.60 1.62 8.91
N THR A 185 -15.23 0.37 9.15
CA THR A 185 -15.51 -0.33 10.42
C THR A 185 -14.54 0.04 11.55
N ILE A 186 -13.43 0.71 11.22
CA ILE A 186 -12.50 1.34 12.16
C ILE A 186 -13.02 2.75 12.49
N LYS A 187 -12.84 3.19 13.74
CA LYS A 187 -13.29 4.50 14.20
C LYS A 187 -12.58 5.63 13.44
N THR A 188 -13.33 6.68 13.12
CA THR A 188 -12.84 7.84 12.35
C THR A 188 -11.71 8.60 13.02
N THR A 189 -11.55 8.49 14.35
CA THR A 189 -10.44 9.06 15.12
C THR A 189 -9.08 8.50 14.74
N VAL A 190 -9.04 7.28 14.17
CA VAL A 190 -7.78 6.57 13.86
C VAL A 190 -7.75 5.97 12.45
N ILE A 191 -8.84 6.09 11.68
CA ILE A 191 -9.00 5.39 10.39
C ILE A 191 -7.91 5.72 9.36
N ASP A 192 -7.41 6.96 9.35
CA ASP A 192 -6.35 7.41 8.45
C ASP A 192 -5.15 6.46 8.50
N TYR A 193 -4.76 6.04 9.71
CA TYR A 193 -3.57 5.24 9.96
C TYR A 193 -3.67 3.81 9.43
N PHE A 194 -4.86 3.30 9.12
CA PHE A 194 -5.04 1.91 8.68
C PHE A 194 -5.13 1.75 7.15
N ASN A 195 -5.23 2.84 6.39
CA ASN A 195 -5.26 2.78 4.93
C ASN A 195 -4.08 1.98 4.36
N HIS A 196 -2.86 2.27 4.83
CA HIS A 196 -1.65 1.62 4.33
C HIS A 196 -1.69 0.09 4.53
N SER A 197 -2.18 -0.39 5.67
CA SER A 197 -2.26 -1.83 5.96
C SER A 197 -3.32 -2.52 5.11
N LEU A 198 -4.46 -1.86 4.85
CA LEU A 198 -5.45 -2.39 3.91
C LEU A 198 -4.85 -2.54 2.51
N PHE A 199 -4.31 -1.46 1.95
CA PHE A 199 -3.84 -1.45 0.56
C PHE A 199 -2.65 -2.38 0.33
N ASN A 200 -1.64 -2.37 1.22
CA ASN A 200 -0.47 -3.25 1.12
C ASN A 200 -0.83 -4.74 1.10
N ASN A 201 -1.99 -5.12 1.65
CA ASN A 201 -2.43 -6.51 1.72
C ASN A 201 -3.52 -6.87 0.71
N VAL A 202 -4.20 -5.88 0.11
CA VAL A 202 -5.12 -6.09 -1.02
C VAL A 202 -4.38 -6.15 -2.35
N TYR A 203 -3.35 -5.30 -2.53
CA TYR A 203 -2.56 -5.26 -3.77
C TYR A 203 -1.95 -6.60 -4.19
N PRO A 204 -1.47 -7.48 -3.29
CA PRO A 204 -1.01 -8.82 -3.65
C PRO A 204 -1.98 -9.63 -4.51
N VAL A 205 -3.31 -9.43 -4.37
CA VAL A 205 -4.31 -10.09 -5.23
C VAL A 205 -4.18 -9.61 -6.68
N TYR A 206 -4.12 -8.29 -6.88
CA TYR A 206 -3.86 -7.67 -8.19
C TYR A 206 -2.49 -8.07 -8.76
N ASN A 207 -1.47 -8.07 -7.91
CA ASN A 207 -0.09 -8.32 -8.32
C ASN A 207 0.09 -9.75 -8.84
N ARG A 208 -0.54 -10.73 -8.18
CA ARG A 208 -0.53 -12.14 -8.61
C ARG A 208 -1.27 -12.30 -9.93
N ALA A 209 -2.48 -11.75 -10.04
CA ALA A 209 -3.26 -11.83 -11.27
C ALA A 209 -2.50 -11.21 -12.46
N LEU A 210 -1.90 -10.02 -12.28
CA LEU A 210 -1.12 -9.35 -13.31
C LEU A 210 0.13 -10.15 -13.71
N ALA A 211 0.88 -10.65 -12.72
CA ALA A 211 2.07 -11.47 -12.96
C ALA A 211 1.73 -12.76 -13.74
N GLU A 212 0.60 -13.39 -13.45
CA GLU A 212 0.10 -14.56 -14.18
C GLU A 212 -0.27 -14.20 -15.62
N ALA A 213 -1.09 -13.16 -15.82
CA ALA A 213 -1.52 -12.71 -17.14
C ALA A 213 -0.35 -12.27 -18.04
N ARG A 214 0.71 -11.72 -17.44
CA ARG A 214 1.94 -11.29 -18.12
C ARG A 214 2.98 -12.40 -18.27
N GLN A 215 2.74 -13.57 -17.67
CA GLN A 215 3.72 -14.66 -17.58
C GLN A 215 5.08 -14.17 -17.02
N HIS A 216 5.03 -13.24 -16.07
CA HIS A 216 6.20 -12.60 -15.48
C HIS A 216 6.13 -12.75 -13.95
N PRO A 217 6.71 -13.81 -13.36
CA PRO A 217 6.64 -14.06 -11.92
C PRO A 217 7.16 -12.88 -11.10
N LEU A 218 6.52 -12.58 -9.95
CA LEU A 218 6.93 -11.49 -9.05
C LEU A 218 8.34 -11.68 -8.45
N THR A 219 8.91 -12.88 -8.51
CA THR A 219 10.29 -13.18 -8.09
C THR A 219 11.34 -12.83 -9.16
N THR A 220 10.90 -12.43 -10.36
CA THR A 220 11.78 -12.14 -11.48
C THR A 220 12.65 -10.92 -11.22
N ARG A 221 13.97 -11.09 -11.28
CA ARG A 221 14.97 -10.03 -11.18
C ARG A 221 16.02 -10.21 -12.26
N ARG A 222 16.58 -9.10 -12.75
CA ARG A 222 17.78 -9.11 -13.62
C ARG A 222 19.02 -8.54 -12.94
N TYR A 223 18.86 -7.79 -11.84
CA TYR A 223 19.98 -7.16 -11.11
C TYR A 223 20.03 -7.55 -9.63
N MET A 224 18.96 -7.28 -8.87
CA MET A 224 18.89 -7.59 -7.44
C MET A 224 19.19 -9.08 -7.19
N TRP A 225 20.18 -9.35 -6.34
CA TRP A 225 20.73 -10.68 -6.01
C TRP A 225 21.39 -11.45 -7.17
N LYS A 226 21.69 -10.80 -8.29
CA LYS A 226 22.30 -11.43 -9.48
C LYS A 226 23.60 -10.80 -9.95
N VAL A 227 23.79 -9.51 -9.71
CA VAL A 227 24.99 -8.75 -10.10
C VAL A 227 25.47 -7.87 -8.96
N GLU A 228 26.73 -7.46 -9.01
CA GLU A 228 27.31 -6.47 -8.09
C GLU A 228 26.83 -5.05 -8.45
N TYR A 229 26.61 -4.22 -7.42
CA TYR A 229 26.23 -2.82 -7.53
C TYR A 229 26.58 -2.06 -6.25
#